data_AF-A0A6A5WHC5-F1
#
_entry.id   AF-A0A6A5WHC5-F1
#
_cell.length_a   1.000
_cell.length_b   1.000
_cell.length_c   1.000
_cell.angle_alpha   90.00
_cell.angle_beta   90.00
_cell.angle_gamma   90.00
#
_symmetry.space_group_name_H-M   'P 1'
#
loop_
_entity.id
_entity.type
_entity.pdbx_description
1 polymer ?
#
loop_
_entity_poly.entity_id
_entity_poly.type
_entity_poly.pdbx_seq_one_letter_code
_entity_poly.pdbx_strand_id
1 'polypeptide(L)'
;MDKPETGNQLIAAFIATKDDADCVKNLTKLSTEEGTFDVDQLTALAIITHNVPDVSKELKAVLPPSENQSIARELFIALCREKVISAILHVMGSVYLSSDKDSRIKDRAAKFVKGIPLSDLRVCRQELEALSQTGDPDAMALLGQFLEREGRSQQAIDLYQKAISIIDPIFDFDEWHVQSAPRTPPWISLATTFLPSKDAKSQEQAKEALKFGALEGDDPLAYYLLASHFTPKENPDWLTYMTKAAASGHIEAAYQVGNFYVEANNASTKAPFIKPALLSNPGLKKSLSWLAYWKPLKAMNMAEEWFMLAAKRGHKPSMLEMADWAETSGDEQKLGLYLRAMIEKPGNGVERWPGLVLQAHARLKAMGWKMSQKK
;
A
#
# COMPACT_ATOMS: atom_id res chain seq x y z
N MET A 1 -3.33 -20.94 8.77
CA MET A 1 -3.21 -21.54 10.13
C MET A 1 -4.62 -21.82 10.64
N ASP A 2 -5.14 -23.03 10.44
CA ASP A 2 -6.55 -23.33 10.73
C ASP A 2 -6.83 -23.71 12.20
N LYS A 3 -5.81 -23.73 13.05
CA LYS A 3 -5.94 -24.06 14.48
C LYS A 3 -5.08 -23.14 15.35
N PRO A 4 -5.66 -22.27 16.19
CA PRO A 4 -4.94 -21.40 17.12
C PRO A 4 -4.02 -22.14 18.10
N GLU A 5 -4.41 -23.36 18.49
CA GLU A 5 -3.64 -24.25 19.38
C GLU A 5 -2.23 -24.51 18.85
N THR A 6 -2.11 -24.58 17.53
CA THR A 6 -0.87 -24.87 16.82
C THR A 6 0.13 -23.71 16.90
N GLY A 7 -0.33 -22.47 16.78
CA GLY A 7 0.55 -21.29 16.92
C GLY A 7 1.13 -21.17 18.34
N ASN A 8 0.32 -21.45 19.36
CA ASN A 8 0.77 -21.44 20.75
C ASN A 8 1.79 -22.55 21.05
N GLN A 9 1.62 -23.74 20.47
CA GLN A 9 2.58 -24.83 20.58
C GLN A 9 3.95 -24.45 20.00
N LEU A 10 3.96 -23.81 18.82
CA LEU A 10 5.19 -23.33 18.19
C LEU A 10 5.90 -22.27 19.03
N ILE A 11 5.15 -21.29 19.55
CA ILE A 11 5.71 -20.26 20.44
C ILE A 11 6.29 -20.89 21.70
N ALA A 12 5.58 -21.84 22.32
CA ALA A 12 6.09 -22.55 23.50
C ALA A 12 7.37 -23.35 23.21
N ALA A 13 7.41 -24.04 22.06
CA ALA A 13 8.59 -24.79 21.62
C ALA A 13 9.78 -23.87 21.33
N PHE A 14 9.54 -22.70 20.72
CA PHE A 14 10.56 -21.67 20.54
C PHE A 14 11.09 -21.17 21.88
N ILE A 15 10.21 -20.78 22.81
CA ILE A 15 10.62 -20.29 24.14
C ILE A 15 11.44 -21.34 24.89
N ALA A 16 11.12 -22.62 24.75
CA ALA A 16 11.87 -23.70 25.39
C ALA A 16 13.31 -23.86 24.84
N THR A 17 13.59 -23.35 23.63
CA THR A 17 14.86 -23.56 22.92
C THR A 17 15.59 -22.27 22.55
N LYS A 18 15.04 -21.09 22.88
CA LYS A 18 15.58 -19.80 22.41
C LYS A 18 16.99 -19.45 22.86
N ASP A 19 17.41 -19.98 23.99
CA ASP A 19 18.76 -19.79 24.53
C ASP A 19 19.76 -20.84 24.01
N ASP A 20 19.28 -21.82 23.24
CA ASP A 20 20.12 -22.81 22.54
C ASP A 20 20.81 -22.14 21.34
N ALA A 21 22.10 -22.44 21.16
CA ALA A 21 22.85 -22.03 19.98
C ALA A 21 22.23 -22.57 18.68
N ASP A 22 21.53 -23.71 18.76
CA ASP A 22 20.85 -24.37 17.64
C ASP A 22 19.33 -24.09 17.60
N CYS A 23 18.84 -23.03 18.25
CA CYS A 23 17.41 -22.67 18.32
C CYS A 23 16.70 -22.75 16.95
N VAL A 24 17.33 -22.23 15.89
CA VAL A 24 16.69 -22.23 14.57
C VAL A 24 16.75 -23.59 13.90
N LYS A 25 17.82 -24.36 14.07
CA LYS A 25 17.81 -25.76 13.64
C LYS A 25 16.70 -26.53 14.34
N ASN A 26 16.42 -26.24 15.61
CA ASN A 26 15.31 -26.84 16.34
C ASN A 26 13.95 -26.39 15.77
N LEU A 27 13.80 -25.12 15.37
CA LEU A 27 12.61 -24.63 14.66
C LEU A 27 12.43 -25.26 13.27
N THR A 28 13.51 -25.36 12.51
CA THR A 28 13.52 -26.00 11.18
C THR A 28 13.23 -27.49 11.33
N LYS A 29 13.75 -28.15 12.37
CA LYS A 29 13.45 -29.54 12.70
C LYS A 29 11.96 -29.74 13.00
N LEU A 30 11.33 -28.84 13.75
CA LEU A 30 9.88 -28.84 13.97
C LEU A 30 9.09 -28.64 12.66
N SER A 31 9.62 -27.84 11.73
CA SER A 31 9.05 -27.68 10.38
C SER A 31 9.18 -28.94 9.53
N THR A 32 10.36 -29.58 9.52
CA THR A 32 10.67 -30.71 8.61
C THR A 32 10.28 -32.09 9.12
N GLU A 33 10.37 -32.37 10.43
CA GLU A 33 10.12 -33.71 10.98
C GLU A 33 8.63 -33.99 11.19
N GLU A 34 7.87 -32.97 11.55
CA GLU A 34 6.41 -33.09 11.73
C GLU A 34 5.64 -32.68 10.46
N GLY A 35 6.34 -32.16 9.45
CA GLY A 35 5.77 -31.72 8.17
C GLY A 35 4.67 -30.68 8.31
N THR A 36 4.66 -29.94 9.42
CA THR A 36 3.46 -29.23 9.87
C THR A 36 3.46 -27.74 9.49
N PHE A 37 4.64 -27.13 9.29
CA PHE A 37 4.75 -25.70 8.94
C PHE A 37 5.84 -25.42 7.92
N ASP A 38 5.57 -24.45 7.06
CA ASP A 38 6.57 -23.81 6.20
C ASP A 38 7.29 -22.69 6.96
N VAL A 39 8.54 -22.43 6.62
CA VAL A 39 9.38 -21.43 7.30
C VAL A 39 8.82 -20.02 7.14
N ASP A 40 8.12 -19.73 6.04
CA ASP A 40 7.42 -18.46 5.86
C ASP A 40 6.22 -18.30 6.80
N GLN A 41 5.63 -19.41 7.27
CA GLN A 41 4.59 -19.36 8.30
C GLN A 41 5.15 -18.98 9.67
N LEU A 42 6.44 -19.29 9.94
CA LEU A 42 7.13 -18.81 11.15
C LEU A 42 7.35 -17.30 11.09
N THR A 43 7.70 -16.76 9.92
CA THR A 43 7.75 -15.31 9.71
C THR A 43 6.38 -14.68 9.94
N ALA A 44 5.31 -15.24 9.38
CA ALA A 44 3.95 -14.76 9.61
C ALA A 44 3.56 -14.80 11.10
N LEU A 45 3.89 -15.89 11.80
CA LEU A 45 3.66 -16.03 13.24
C LEU A 45 4.41 -14.95 14.05
N ALA A 46 5.67 -14.68 13.70
CA ALA A 46 6.46 -13.62 14.32
C ALA A 46 5.80 -12.24 14.10
N ILE A 47 5.30 -11.95 12.88
CA ILE A 47 4.58 -10.71 12.57
C ILE A 47 3.32 -10.57 13.44
N ILE A 48 2.49 -11.62 13.48
CA ILE A 48 1.24 -11.60 14.26
C ILE A 48 1.54 -11.42 15.75
N THR A 49 2.51 -12.17 16.28
CA THR A 49 2.92 -12.10 17.69
C THR A 49 3.43 -10.72 18.05
N HIS A 50 4.22 -10.08 17.19
CA HIS A 50 4.70 -8.71 17.40
C HIS A 50 3.55 -7.69 17.50
N ASN A 51 2.49 -7.89 16.71
CA ASN A 51 1.36 -6.96 16.64
C ASN A 51 0.36 -7.14 17.80
N VAL A 52 0.51 -8.16 18.66
CA VAL A 52 -0.33 -8.29 19.85
C VAL A 52 -0.09 -7.11 20.80
N PRO A 53 -1.12 -6.31 21.12
CA PRO A 53 -0.96 -5.14 21.98
C PRO A 53 -0.65 -5.54 23.42
N ASP A 54 0.20 -4.74 24.07
CA ASP A 54 0.50 -4.89 25.49
C ASP A 54 -0.56 -4.16 26.32
N VAL A 55 -1.64 -4.87 26.65
CA VAL A 55 -2.78 -4.33 27.41
C VAL A 55 -2.44 -4.02 28.88
N SER A 56 -1.28 -4.47 29.38
CA SER A 56 -0.83 -4.18 30.75
C SER A 56 -0.66 -2.67 31.00
N LYS A 57 -0.32 -1.91 29.95
CA LYS A 57 -0.15 -0.45 29.99
C LYS A 57 -1.47 0.29 30.15
N GLU A 58 -2.55 -0.25 29.58
CA GLU A 58 -3.89 0.33 29.63
C GLU A 58 -4.58 -0.01 30.95
N LEU A 59 -4.37 -1.23 31.44
CA LEU A 59 -4.98 -1.75 32.66
C LEU A 59 -4.21 -1.40 33.95
N LYS A 60 -3.24 -0.48 33.89
CA LYS A 60 -2.50 0.10 35.02
C LYS A 60 -2.19 -0.90 36.15
N ALA A 61 -1.28 -1.83 35.87
CA ALA A 61 -0.59 -2.71 36.84
C ALA A 61 -1.34 -3.95 37.37
N VAL A 62 -2.46 -4.37 36.76
CA VAL A 62 -3.09 -5.67 37.12
C VAL A 62 -2.41 -6.86 36.43
N LEU A 63 -1.77 -6.65 35.29
CA LEU A 63 -1.14 -7.71 34.49
C LEU A 63 0.36 -7.44 34.30
N PRO A 64 1.21 -8.48 34.23
CA PRO A 64 2.60 -8.32 33.83
C PRO A 64 2.70 -7.78 32.39
N PRO A 65 3.79 -7.08 32.04
CA PRO A 65 4.06 -6.68 30.67
C PRO A 65 4.05 -7.87 29.71
N SER A 66 3.45 -7.70 28.53
CA SER A 66 3.46 -8.73 27.50
C SER A 66 4.88 -9.00 26.98
N GLU A 67 5.27 -10.27 26.92
CA GLU A 67 6.54 -10.70 26.32
C GLU A 67 6.47 -10.88 24.80
N ASN A 68 5.28 -10.77 24.20
CA ASN A 68 5.03 -11.09 22.79
C ASN A 68 5.96 -10.33 21.84
N GLN A 69 6.20 -9.04 22.08
CA GLN A 69 7.12 -8.25 21.27
C GLN A 69 8.58 -8.70 21.42
N SER A 70 9.00 -9.21 22.59
CA SER A 70 10.36 -9.73 22.76
C SER A 70 10.52 -11.07 22.05
N ILE A 71 9.58 -11.98 22.29
CA ILE A 71 9.53 -13.31 21.66
C ILE A 71 9.55 -13.17 20.14
N ALA A 72 8.69 -12.31 19.58
CA ALA A 72 8.64 -12.08 18.15
C ALA A 72 9.98 -11.56 17.60
N ARG A 73 10.65 -10.64 18.30
CA ARG A 73 11.95 -10.12 17.87
C ARG A 73 13.02 -11.20 17.89
N GLU A 74 13.10 -11.97 18.97
CA GLU A 74 14.03 -13.10 19.10
C GLU A 74 13.81 -14.09 17.96
N LEU A 75 12.55 -14.41 17.66
CA LEU A 75 12.17 -15.27 16.53
C LEU A 75 12.59 -14.68 15.17
N PHE A 76 12.35 -13.39 14.91
CA PHE A 76 12.80 -12.75 13.66
C PHE A 76 14.31 -12.81 13.48
N ILE A 77 15.09 -12.56 14.55
CA ILE A 77 16.55 -12.60 14.47
C ILE A 77 17.04 -14.03 14.23
N ALA A 78 16.41 -15.01 14.88
CA ALA A 78 16.64 -16.42 14.60
C ALA A 78 16.43 -16.72 13.09
N LEU A 79 15.25 -16.38 12.55
CA LEU A 79 14.91 -16.59 11.14
C LEU A 79 15.87 -15.86 10.19
N CYS A 80 16.29 -14.63 10.52
CA CYS A 80 17.26 -13.90 9.70
C CYS A 80 18.64 -14.57 9.68
N ARG A 81 19.13 -15.11 10.80
CA ARG A 81 20.41 -15.83 10.87
C ARG A 81 20.40 -17.10 10.01
N GLU A 82 19.22 -17.66 9.78
CA GLU A 82 19.02 -18.85 8.95
C GLU A 82 18.49 -18.51 7.57
N LYS A 83 18.69 -17.24 7.18
CA LYS A 83 18.56 -16.79 5.80
C LYS A 83 17.15 -16.94 5.24
N VAL A 84 16.16 -16.89 6.12
CA VAL A 84 14.75 -16.90 5.72
C VAL A 84 14.44 -15.59 5.03
N ILE A 85 14.20 -15.67 3.72
CA ILE A 85 14.06 -14.51 2.82
C ILE A 85 12.96 -13.57 3.32
N SER A 86 11.78 -14.10 3.63
CA SER A 86 10.63 -13.32 4.10
C SER A 86 10.92 -12.53 5.39
N ALA A 87 11.67 -13.13 6.32
CA ALA A 87 12.07 -12.48 7.57
C ALA A 87 13.10 -11.36 7.33
N ILE A 88 14.11 -11.62 6.49
CA ILE A 88 15.13 -10.61 6.12
C ILE A 88 14.47 -9.41 5.44
N LEU A 89 13.60 -9.66 4.45
CA LEU A 89 12.87 -8.61 3.74
C LEU A 89 11.93 -7.84 4.68
N HIS A 90 11.27 -8.52 5.63
CA HIS A 90 10.42 -7.86 6.62
C HIS A 90 11.21 -6.92 7.55
N VAL A 91 12.32 -7.42 8.11
CA VAL A 91 13.16 -6.65 9.04
C VAL A 91 13.81 -5.47 8.31
N MET A 92 14.46 -5.72 7.18
CA MET A 92 15.14 -4.68 6.42
C MET A 92 14.18 -3.69 5.76
N GLY A 93 13.01 -4.17 5.31
CA GLY A 93 11.92 -3.31 4.84
C GLY A 93 11.42 -2.40 5.96
N SER A 94 11.28 -2.91 7.18
CA SER A 94 10.92 -2.09 8.34
C SER A 94 12.03 -1.08 8.70
N VAL A 95 13.30 -1.44 8.58
CA VAL A 95 14.42 -0.49 8.74
C VAL A 95 14.31 0.63 7.71
N TYR A 96 14.10 0.29 6.43
CA TYR A 96 13.89 1.28 5.38
C TYR A 96 12.68 2.19 5.70
N LEU A 97 11.55 1.61 6.03
CA LEU A 97 10.31 2.36 6.28
C LEU A 97 10.32 3.18 7.58
N SER A 98 11.20 2.88 8.54
CA SER A 98 11.33 3.64 9.80
C SER A 98 11.74 5.12 9.61
N SER A 99 12.20 5.48 8.40
CA SER A 99 12.53 6.84 7.99
C SER A 99 11.66 7.34 6.83
N ASP A 100 10.54 6.67 6.55
CA ASP A 100 9.59 7.07 5.52
C ASP A 100 8.93 8.44 5.85
N LYS A 101 8.41 9.10 4.82
CA LYS A 101 7.70 10.38 4.95
C LYS A 101 6.26 10.18 5.43
N ASP A 102 5.60 9.06 5.11
CA ASP A 102 4.29 8.72 5.68
C ASP A 102 4.46 8.32 7.14
N SER A 103 4.09 9.23 8.03
CA SER A 103 4.07 9.06 9.48
C SER A 103 3.46 7.74 9.98
N ARG A 104 2.41 7.21 9.34
CA ARG A 104 1.76 5.98 9.83
C ARG A 104 2.62 4.75 9.58
N ILE A 105 3.18 4.67 8.37
CA ILE A 105 4.08 3.58 7.97
C ILE A 105 5.37 3.70 8.80
N LYS A 106 5.90 4.92 8.89
CA LYS A 106 7.08 5.26 9.68
C LYS A 106 6.95 4.83 11.14
N ASP A 107 5.88 5.21 11.82
CA ASP A 107 5.71 4.95 13.26
C ASP A 107 5.61 3.44 13.54
N ARG A 108 4.88 2.70 12.72
CA ARG A 108 4.78 1.24 12.83
C ARG A 108 6.14 0.58 12.63
N ALA A 109 6.84 0.96 11.57
CA ALA A 109 8.15 0.43 11.23
C ALA A 109 9.21 0.80 12.30
N ALA A 110 9.23 2.04 12.76
CA ALA A 110 10.13 2.50 13.81
C ALA A 110 9.89 1.80 15.15
N LYS A 111 8.62 1.56 15.52
CA LYS A 111 8.27 0.79 16.72
C LYS A 111 8.78 -0.65 16.64
N PHE A 112 8.65 -1.28 15.48
CA PHE A 112 9.18 -2.61 15.22
C PHE A 112 10.71 -2.65 15.40
N VAL A 113 11.42 -1.76 14.71
CA VAL A 113 12.89 -1.74 14.68
C VAL A 113 13.52 -1.35 16.02
N LYS A 114 12.87 -0.48 16.83
CA LYS A 114 13.41 0.05 18.09
C LYS A 114 13.89 -1.03 19.08
N GLY A 115 13.33 -2.24 19.03
CA GLY A 115 13.69 -3.33 19.92
C GLY A 115 14.79 -4.27 19.40
N ILE A 116 15.31 -4.05 18.19
CA ILE A 116 16.29 -4.93 17.56
C ILE A 116 17.70 -4.36 17.74
N PRO A 117 18.67 -5.13 18.27
CA PRO A 117 20.05 -4.68 18.42
C PRO A 117 20.69 -4.29 17.08
N LEU A 118 21.53 -3.25 17.08
CA LEU A 118 22.24 -2.79 15.87
C LEU A 118 23.14 -3.88 15.28
N SER A 119 23.70 -4.76 16.11
CA SER A 119 24.50 -5.91 15.65
C SER A 119 23.66 -6.86 14.81
N ASP A 120 22.43 -7.15 15.21
CA ASP A 120 21.54 -8.04 14.46
C ASP A 120 21.03 -7.37 13.18
N LEU A 121 20.74 -6.07 13.21
CA LEU A 121 20.40 -5.32 11.99
C LEU A 121 21.54 -5.34 10.96
N ARG A 122 22.81 -5.33 11.41
CA ARG A 122 23.96 -5.48 10.52
C ARG A 122 24.01 -6.88 9.87
N VAL A 123 23.70 -7.93 10.63
CA VAL A 123 23.59 -9.29 10.09
C VAL A 123 22.47 -9.35 9.05
N CYS A 124 21.27 -8.84 9.35
CA CYS A 124 20.16 -8.79 8.40
C CYS A 124 20.54 -8.01 7.12
N ARG A 125 21.31 -6.93 7.24
CA ARG A 125 21.80 -6.17 6.08
C ARG A 125 22.80 -6.97 5.24
N GLN A 126 23.72 -7.71 5.86
CA GLN A 126 24.66 -8.58 5.15
C GLN A 126 23.94 -9.70 4.40
N GLU A 127 22.93 -10.31 5.02
CA GLU A 127 22.14 -11.35 4.37
C GLU A 127 21.28 -10.79 3.23
N LEU A 128 20.72 -9.58 3.36
CA LEU A 128 20.06 -8.88 2.25
C LEU A 128 21.00 -8.68 1.06
N GLU A 129 22.25 -8.28 1.33
CA GLU A 129 23.28 -8.12 0.29
C GLU A 129 23.63 -9.46 -0.37
N ALA A 130 23.73 -10.54 0.41
CA ALA A 130 23.94 -11.89 -0.11
C ALA A 130 22.77 -12.36 -1.00
N LEU A 131 21.53 -12.17 -0.57
CA LEU A 131 20.33 -12.51 -1.36
C LEU A 131 20.27 -11.74 -2.69
N SER A 132 20.60 -10.45 -2.65
CA SER A 132 20.72 -9.64 -3.87
C SER A 132 21.80 -10.17 -4.82
N GLN A 133 22.91 -10.71 -4.30
CA GLN A 133 23.97 -11.30 -5.13
C GLN A 133 23.54 -12.65 -5.73
N THR A 134 22.76 -13.45 -5.00
CA THR A 134 22.28 -14.76 -5.46
C THR A 134 21.13 -14.68 -6.46
N GLY A 135 20.55 -13.50 -6.68
CA GLY A 135 19.52 -13.31 -7.71
C GLY A 135 18.11 -13.06 -7.18
N ASP A 136 17.91 -12.81 -5.89
CA ASP A 136 16.57 -12.55 -5.35
C ASP A 136 16.06 -11.15 -5.78
N PRO A 137 14.96 -11.04 -6.56
CA PRO A 137 14.52 -9.76 -7.12
C PRO A 137 14.03 -8.76 -6.06
N ASP A 138 13.36 -9.24 -5.03
CA ASP A 138 12.86 -8.42 -3.92
C ASP A 138 14.02 -7.86 -3.09
N ALA A 139 15.04 -8.68 -2.82
CA ALA A 139 16.26 -8.25 -2.14
C ALA A 139 17.04 -7.22 -2.96
N MET A 140 17.15 -7.42 -4.28
CA MET A 140 17.75 -6.43 -5.19
C MET A 140 17.00 -5.11 -5.14
N ALA A 141 15.66 -5.14 -5.18
CA ALA A 141 14.83 -3.95 -5.08
C ALA A 141 15.02 -3.24 -3.73
N LEU A 142 14.93 -3.97 -2.61
CA LEU A 142 15.09 -3.36 -1.29
C LEU A 142 16.52 -2.82 -1.07
N LEU A 143 17.55 -3.52 -1.53
CA LEU A 143 18.92 -3.04 -1.48
C LEU A 143 19.13 -1.79 -2.34
N GLY A 144 18.56 -1.75 -3.54
CA GLY A 144 18.57 -0.58 -4.41
C GLY A 144 17.98 0.65 -3.70
N GLN A 145 16.89 0.48 -2.95
CA GLN A 145 16.27 1.58 -2.20
C GLN A 145 17.18 2.11 -1.10
N PHE A 146 17.93 1.25 -0.42
CA PHE A 146 18.99 1.70 0.50
C PHE A 146 20.10 2.47 -0.23
N LEU A 147 20.55 1.98 -1.38
CA LEU A 147 21.58 2.66 -2.19
C LEU A 147 21.13 4.05 -2.66
N GLU A 148 19.87 4.24 -3.03
CA GLU A 148 19.33 5.56 -3.38
C GLU A 148 19.43 6.55 -2.20
N ARG A 149 19.10 6.10 -0.99
CA ARG A 149 19.24 6.93 0.23
C ARG A 149 20.68 7.24 0.58
N GLU A 150 21.60 6.34 0.22
CA GLU A 150 23.04 6.54 0.35
C GLU A 150 23.63 7.41 -0.78
N GLY A 151 22.81 7.88 -1.73
CA GLY A 151 23.23 8.70 -2.87
C GLY A 151 23.90 7.91 -4.01
N ARG A 152 23.80 6.58 -4.00
CA ARG A 152 24.40 5.66 -5.00
C ARG A 152 23.39 5.31 -6.09
N SER A 153 22.80 6.31 -6.72
CA SER A 153 21.66 6.15 -7.64
C SER A 153 21.94 5.21 -8.83
N GLN A 154 23.13 5.27 -9.44
CA GLN A 154 23.44 4.39 -10.58
C GLN A 154 23.43 2.91 -10.19
N GLN A 155 23.99 2.58 -9.03
CA GLN A 155 24.03 1.19 -8.57
C GLN A 155 22.64 0.68 -8.20
N ALA A 156 21.77 1.56 -7.67
CA ALA A 156 20.37 1.23 -7.45
C ALA A 156 19.65 0.92 -8.77
N ILE A 157 19.84 1.76 -9.80
CA ILE A 157 19.29 1.54 -11.14
C ILE A 157 19.73 0.20 -11.71
N ASP A 158 21.02 -0.12 -11.62
CA ASP A 158 21.56 -1.39 -12.12
C ASP A 158 20.92 -2.59 -11.41
N LEU A 159 20.72 -2.50 -10.08
CA LEU A 159 20.02 -3.54 -9.31
C LEU A 159 18.56 -3.70 -9.72
N TYR A 160 17.82 -2.59 -9.89
CA TYR A 160 16.42 -2.64 -10.29
C TYR A 160 16.25 -3.24 -11.70
N GLN A 161 17.10 -2.85 -12.64
CA GLN A 161 17.09 -3.40 -14.00
C GLN A 161 17.39 -4.90 -13.98
N LYS A 162 18.40 -5.32 -13.21
CA LYS A 162 18.71 -6.74 -13.04
C LYS A 162 17.54 -7.50 -12.43
N ALA A 163 16.89 -6.96 -11.39
CA ALA A 163 15.72 -7.57 -10.77
C ALA A 163 14.56 -7.74 -11.75
N ILE A 164 14.23 -6.70 -12.55
CA ILE A 164 13.19 -6.78 -13.59
C ILE A 164 13.51 -7.84 -14.64
N SER A 165 14.79 -8.05 -14.98
CA SER A 165 15.18 -9.01 -16.01
C SER A 165 15.03 -10.48 -15.61
N ILE A 166 14.87 -10.77 -14.32
CA ILE A 166 14.82 -12.14 -13.79
C ILE A 166 13.54 -12.47 -13.00
N ILE A 167 12.75 -11.46 -12.63
CA ILE A 167 11.51 -11.66 -11.87
C ILE A 167 10.43 -12.31 -12.73
N ASP A 168 9.66 -13.22 -12.15
CA ASP A 168 8.38 -13.64 -12.75
C ASP A 168 7.38 -12.49 -12.58
N PRO A 169 6.85 -11.93 -13.67
CA PRO A 169 5.90 -10.82 -13.57
C PRO A 169 4.61 -11.21 -12.85
N ILE A 170 4.22 -12.49 -12.84
CA ILE A 170 2.99 -12.94 -12.18
C ILE A 170 3.19 -12.81 -10.67
N PHE A 171 2.62 -11.75 -10.11
CA PHE A 171 2.70 -11.44 -8.71
C PHE A 171 1.77 -12.36 -7.90
N ASP A 172 2.36 -13.27 -7.11
CA ASP A 172 1.61 -14.13 -6.20
C ASP A 172 1.34 -13.41 -4.87
N PHE A 173 0.08 -13.04 -4.65
CA PHE A 173 -0.35 -12.42 -3.39
C PHE A 173 -0.36 -13.40 -2.20
N ASP A 174 -0.41 -14.71 -2.45
CA ASP A 174 -0.53 -15.72 -1.40
C ASP A 174 0.79 -15.93 -0.64
N GLU A 175 1.93 -15.55 -1.23
CA GLU A 175 3.25 -15.65 -0.58
C GLU A 175 3.42 -14.64 0.57
N TRP A 176 2.58 -13.60 0.64
CA TRP A 176 2.80 -12.47 1.54
C TRP A 176 1.77 -12.39 2.65
N HIS A 177 2.24 -12.45 3.89
CA HIS A 177 1.38 -12.10 5.02
C HIS A 177 0.96 -10.63 4.94
N VAL A 178 -0.34 -10.35 5.01
CA VAL A 178 -0.92 -8.99 4.85
C VAL A 178 -0.40 -7.94 5.84
N GLN A 179 0.20 -8.39 6.96
CA GLN A 179 0.80 -7.50 7.96
C GLN A 179 2.31 -7.30 7.80
N SER A 180 2.93 -7.93 6.79
CA SER A 180 4.34 -7.73 6.45
C SER A 180 4.65 -6.27 6.13
N ALA A 181 5.91 -5.88 6.27
CA ALA A 181 6.38 -4.60 5.75
C ALA A 181 6.06 -4.54 4.24
N PRO A 182 5.42 -3.46 3.76
CA PRO A 182 5.10 -3.34 2.35
C PRO A 182 6.39 -3.36 1.54
N ARG A 183 6.41 -4.17 0.47
CA ARG A 183 7.51 -4.23 -0.48
C ARG A 183 7.17 -3.39 -1.70
N THR A 184 8.20 -2.78 -2.29
CA THR A 184 8.06 -2.03 -3.52
C THR A 184 8.66 -2.86 -4.65
N PRO A 185 7.87 -3.28 -5.65
CA PRO A 185 8.40 -4.03 -6.78
C PRO A 185 9.49 -3.25 -7.53
N PRO A 186 10.44 -3.96 -8.18
CA PRO A 186 11.59 -3.30 -8.81
C PRO A 186 11.20 -2.34 -9.94
N TRP A 187 10.10 -2.59 -10.67
CA TRP A 187 9.60 -1.68 -11.69
C TRP A 187 9.10 -0.34 -11.12
N ILE A 188 8.47 -0.35 -9.95
CA ILE A 188 8.04 0.88 -9.27
C ILE A 188 9.27 1.65 -8.81
N SER A 189 10.23 0.97 -8.17
CA SER A 189 11.47 1.60 -7.71
C SER A 189 12.22 2.23 -8.88
N LEU A 190 12.46 1.49 -9.97
CA LEU A 190 13.11 2.02 -11.18
C LEU A 190 12.39 3.22 -11.78
N ALA A 191 11.07 3.13 -11.95
CA ALA A 191 10.29 4.21 -12.53
C ALA A 191 10.36 5.48 -11.67
N THR A 192 10.22 5.35 -10.35
CA THR A 192 10.23 6.49 -9.44
C THR A 192 11.61 7.16 -9.33
N THR A 193 12.70 6.44 -9.59
CA THR A 193 14.04 7.03 -9.77
C THR A 193 14.10 7.98 -10.97
N PHE A 194 13.43 7.63 -12.08
CA PHE A 194 13.50 8.38 -13.34
C PHE A 194 12.41 9.44 -13.52
N LEU A 195 11.23 9.25 -12.94
CA LEU A 195 10.07 10.16 -13.08
C LEU A 195 10.37 11.64 -12.76
N PRO A 196 11.22 12.00 -11.77
CA PRO A 196 11.58 13.39 -11.50
C PRO A 196 12.39 14.06 -12.62
N SER A 197 13.08 13.27 -13.46
CA SER A 197 13.89 13.82 -14.55
C SER A 197 13.02 14.28 -15.72
N LYS A 198 13.41 15.34 -16.43
CA LYS A 198 12.72 15.81 -17.63
C LYS A 198 13.36 15.33 -18.94
N ASP A 199 14.47 14.60 -18.86
CA ASP A 199 15.15 14.12 -20.05
C ASP A 199 14.38 12.96 -20.71
N ALA A 200 14.38 12.93 -22.04
CA ALA A 200 13.58 11.99 -22.80
C ALA A 200 13.99 10.53 -22.57
N LYS A 201 15.27 10.27 -22.29
CA LYS A 201 15.78 8.92 -22.07
C LYS A 201 15.27 8.35 -20.74
N SER A 202 15.41 9.09 -19.64
CA SER A 202 14.88 8.70 -18.34
C SER A 202 13.36 8.53 -18.37
N GLN A 203 12.65 9.42 -19.07
CA GLN A 203 11.20 9.31 -19.23
C GLN A 203 10.80 8.03 -19.99
N GLU A 204 11.52 7.65 -21.04
CA GLU A 204 11.26 6.38 -21.73
C GLU A 204 11.58 5.18 -20.83
N GLN A 205 12.69 5.22 -20.08
CA GLN A 205 13.04 4.16 -19.12
C GLN A 205 11.99 3.99 -18.02
N ALA A 206 11.47 5.10 -17.47
CA ALA A 206 10.37 5.06 -16.51
C ALA A 206 9.11 4.41 -17.13
N LYS A 207 8.77 4.82 -18.36
CA LYS A 207 7.62 4.31 -19.07
C LYS A 207 7.72 2.82 -19.38
N GLU A 208 8.89 2.34 -19.80
CA GLU A 208 9.13 0.90 -20.05
C GLU A 208 8.99 0.08 -18.77
N ALA A 209 9.58 0.53 -17.66
CA ALA A 209 9.44 -0.13 -16.37
C ALA A 209 7.98 -0.19 -15.92
N LEU A 210 7.25 0.92 -16.01
CA LEU A 210 5.83 0.98 -15.65
C LEU A 210 4.96 0.12 -16.58
N LYS A 211 5.26 0.06 -17.88
CA LYS A 211 4.56 -0.84 -18.81
C LYS A 211 4.76 -2.30 -18.42
N PHE A 212 5.98 -2.70 -18.07
CA PHE A 212 6.25 -4.05 -17.60
C PHE A 212 5.41 -4.37 -16.35
N GLY A 213 5.52 -3.55 -15.31
CA GLY A 213 4.77 -3.75 -14.06
C GLY A 213 3.26 -3.74 -14.25
N ALA A 214 2.74 -2.84 -15.10
CA ALA A 214 1.31 -2.73 -15.35
C ALA A 214 0.77 -3.86 -16.22
N LEU A 215 1.39 -4.13 -17.36
CA LEU A 215 0.80 -5.01 -18.39
C LEU A 215 1.16 -6.47 -18.20
N GLU A 216 2.38 -6.74 -17.70
CA GLU A 216 2.83 -8.11 -17.42
C GLU A 216 2.54 -8.48 -15.96
N GLY A 217 2.77 -7.55 -15.02
CA GLY A 217 2.58 -7.80 -13.58
C GLY A 217 1.24 -7.45 -12.98
N ASP A 218 0.32 -6.87 -13.77
CA ASP A 218 -1.00 -6.36 -13.34
C ASP A 218 -0.93 -5.45 -12.08
N ASP A 219 0.19 -4.76 -11.87
CA ASP A 219 0.44 -3.93 -10.68
C ASP A 219 -0.45 -2.67 -10.69
N PRO A 220 -1.31 -2.48 -9.67
CA PRO A 220 -2.22 -1.33 -9.60
C PRO A 220 -1.54 0.03 -9.57
N LEU A 221 -0.41 0.14 -8.87
CA LEU A 221 0.37 1.37 -8.78
C LEU A 221 1.07 1.65 -10.11
N ALA A 222 1.58 0.63 -10.80
CA ALA A 222 2.18 0.77 -12.11
C ALA A 222 1.15 1.25 -13.14
N TYR A 223 -0.07 0.72 -13.15
CA TYR A 223 -1.17 1.24 -13.97
C TYR A 223 -1.45 2.70 -13.69
N TYR A 224 -1.57 3.07 -12.41
CA TYR A 224 -1.83 4.46 -12.02
C TYR A 224 -0.72 5.40 -12.48
N LEU A 225 0.55 5.05 -12.26
CA LEU A 225 1.68 5.88 -12.64
C LEU A 225 1.82 5.97 -14.17
N LEU A 226 1.65 4.86 -14.88
CA LEU A 226 1.68 4.83 -16.35
C LEU A 226 0.61 5.76 -16.93
N ALA A 227 -0.62 5.65 -16.42
CA ALA A 227 -1.73 6.51 -16.84
C ALA A 227 -1.48 7.98 -16.51
N SER A 228 -0.99 8.27 -15.31
CA SER A 228 -0.83 9.66 -14.82
C SER A 228 0.30 10.42 -15.52
N HIS A 229 1.38 9.74 -15.91
CA HIS A 229 2.57 10.39 -16.47
C HIS A 229 2.69 10.27 -17.99
N PHE A 230 2.18 9.19 -18.60
CA PHE A 230 2.49 8.85 -19.99
C PHE A 230 1.27 8.65 -20.90
N THR A 231 0.07 8.73 -20.37
CA THR A 231 -1.15 8.48 -21.14
C THR A 231 -2.11 9.67 -21.04
N PRO A 232 -2.37 10.41 -22.13
CA PRO A 232 -3.35 11.50 -22.13
C PRO A 232 -4.75 11.00 -21.75
N LYS A 233 -5.55 11.82 -21.05
CA LYS A 233 -6.93 11.44 -20.63
C LYS A 233 -7.83 11.08 -21.81
N GLU A 234 -7.56 11.65 -22.99
CA GLU A 234 -8.30 11.40 -24.23
C GLU A 234 -7.97 10.05 -24.86
N ASN A 235 -6.91 9.37 -24.39
CA ASN A 235 -6.55 8.03 -24.84
C ASN A 235 -7.41 6.99 -24.09
N PRO A 236 -8.08 6.04 -24.78
CA PRO A 236 -8.84 4.96 -24.14
C PRO A 236 -8.03 4.11 -23.14
N ASP A 237 -6.72 3.99 -23.34
CA ASP A 237 -5.84 3.27 -22.42
C ASP A 237 -5.77 3.96 -21.06
N TRP A 238 -5.88 5.30 -21.00
CA TRP A 238 -5.90 6.03 -19.73
C TRP A 238 -7.07 5.57 -18.87
N LEU A 239 -8.28 5.52 -19.45
CA LEU A 239 -9.47 5.10 -18.72
C LEU A 239 -9.35 3.64 -18.29
N THR A 240 -8.78 2.79 -19.14
CA THR A 240 -8.57 1.36 -18.85
C THR A 240 -7.61 1.18 -17.67
N TYR A 241 -6.42 1.78 -17.75
CA TYR A 241 -5.39 1.67 -16.72
C TYR A 241 -5.84 2.30 -15.40
N MET A 242 -6.43 3.50 -15.45
CA MET A 242 -6.90 4.19 -14.25
C MET A 242 -8.06 3.41 -13.57
N THR A 243 -8.96 2.80 -14.36
CA THR A 243 -10.04 1.96 -13.82
C THR A 243 -9.51 0.66 -13.22
N LYS A 244 -8.52 0.00 -13.85
CA LYS A 244 -7.86 -1.17 -13.26
C LYS A 244 -7.22 -0.83 -11.91
N ALA A 245 -6.41 0.22 -11.86
CA ALA A 245 -5.81 0.70 -10.62
C ALA A 245 -6.85 1.01 -9.54
N ALA A 246 -7.93 1.71 -9.91
CA ALA A 246 -9.02 2.05 -9.01
C ALA A 246 -9.77 0.82 -8.49
N ALA A 247 -10.07 -0.14 -9.35
CA ALA A 247 -10.76 -1.39 -9.00
C ALA A 247 -9.91 -2.25 -8.05
N SER A 248 -8.59 -2.25 -8.23
CA SER A 248 -7.63 -2.86 -7.30
C SER A 248 -7.39 -2.03 -6.03
N GLY A 249 -8.11 -0.91 -5.88
CA GLY A 249 -8.16 -0.13 -4.65
C GLY A 249 -7.22 1.07 -4.57
N HIS A 250 -6.56 1.46 -5.66
CA HIS A 250 -5.75 2.67 -5.68
C HIS A 250 -6.63 3.92 -5.52
N ILE A 251 -6.54 4.57 -4.36
CA ILE A 251 -7.46 5.64 -3.93
C ILE A 251 -7.46 6.84 -4.88
N GLU A 252 -6.27 7.30 -5.25
CA GLU A 252 -6.11 8.46 -6.15
C GLU A 252 -6.62 8.11 -7.57
N ALA A 253 -6.48 6.85 -8.00
CA ALA A 253 -7.00 6.42 -9.29
C ALA A 253 -8.54 6.46 -9.30
N ALA A 254 -9.18 5.98 -8.23
CA ALA A 254 -10.63 6.08 -8.09
C ALA A 254 -11.10 7.54 -8.14
N TYR A 255 -10.40 8.45 -7.48
CA TYR A 255 -10.69 9.89 -7.59
C TYR A 255 -10.55 10.41 -9.03
N GLN A 256 -9.47 10.05 -9.75
CA GLN A 256 -9.28 10.48 -11.13
C GLN A 256 -10.34 9.92 -12.09
N VAL A 257 -10.76 8.65 -11.92
CA VAL A 257 -11.86 8.06 -12.69
C VAL A 257 -13.17 8.78 -12.39
N GLY A 258 -13.43 9.13 -11.12
CA GLY A 258 -14.58 9.94 -10.73
C GLY A 258 -14.60 11.28 -11.47
N ASN A 259 -13.49 12.02 -11.46
CA ASN A 259 -13.33 13.28 -12.19
C ASN A 259 -13.53 13.11 -13.70
N PHE A 260 -13.01 12.04 -14.30
CA PHE A 260 -13.24 11.75 -15.71
C PHE A 260 -14.73 11.63 -16.03
N TYR A 261 -15.51 10.97 -15.18
CA TYR A 261 -16.94 10.84 -15.40
C TYR A 261 -17.73 12.15 -15.16
N VAL A 262 -17.27 13.00 -14.23
CA VAL A 262 -17.80 14.37 -14.10
C VAL A 262 -17.53 15.17 -15.39
N GLU A 263 -16.29 15.14 -15.87
CA GLU A 263 -15.87 15.82 -17.10
C GLU A 263 -16.62 15.28 -18.32
N ALA A 264 -16.90 13.98 -18.36
CA ALA A 264 -17.61 13.32 -19.44
C ALA A 264 -19.11 13.60 -19.46
N ASN A 265 -19.70 14.00 -18.33
CA ASN A 265 -21.14 14.20 -18.20
C ASN A 265 -21.65 15.29 -19.15
N ASN A 266 -22.72 14.96 -19.88
CA ASN A 266 -23.50 15.92 -20.65
C ASN A 266 -24.78 16.25 -19.87
N ALA A 267 -24.90 17.50 -19.42
CA ALA A 267 -26.06 17.99 -18.67
C ALA A 267 -27.37 18.06 -19.49
N SER A 268 -27.33 17.69 -20.78
CA SER A 268 -28.50 17.54 -21.64
C SER A 268 -29.54 16.59 -21.03
N THR A 269 -30.82 16.96 -21.16
CA THR A 269 -31.96 16.11 -20.79
C THR A 269 -32.25 15.01 -21.81
N LYS A 270 -31.58 15.05 -22.97
CA LYS A 270 -31.68 14.04 -24.04
C LYS A 270 -30.36 13.30 -24.20
N ALA A 271 -30.45 11.99 -24.38
CA ALA A 271 -29.30 11.13 -24.65
C ALA A 271 -28.54 11.56 -25.93
N PRO A 272 -27.22 11.36 -26.00
CA PRO A 272 -26.37 10.72 -24.97
C PRO A 272 -26.03 11.67 -23.80
N PHE A 273 -26.04 11.14 -22.57
CA PHE A 273 -25.61 11.83 -21.34
C PHE A 273 -24.07 11.93 -21.21
N ILE A 274 -23.36 11.78 -22.33
CA ILE A 274 -21.91 11.91 -22.47
C ILE A 274 -21.63 13.04 -23.46
N LYS A 275 -20.60 13.84 -23.20
CA LYS A 275 -20.17 14.92 -24.10
C LYS A 275 -19.78 14.33 -25.47
N PRO A 276 -20.34 14.87 -26.58
CA PRO A 276 -20.04 14.38 -27.92
C PRO A 276 -18.55 14.36 -28.29
N ALA A 277 -17.76 15.33 -27.78
CA ALA A 277 -16.33 15.42 -28.03
C ALA A 277 -15.55 14.16 -27.61
N LEU A 278 -15.93 13.51 -26.51
CA LEU A 278 -15.31 12.26 -26.08
C LEU A 278 -15.70 11.09 -26.99
N LEU A 279 -16.92 11.10 -27.54
CA LEU A 279 -17.41 10.08 -28.45
C LEU A 279 -16.85 10.23 -29.88
N SER A 280 -16.19 11.34 -30.18
CA SER A 280 -15.44 11.53 -31.44
C SER A 280 -14.18 10.66 -31.50
N ASN A 281 -13.61 10.28 -30.35
CA ASN A 281 -12.52 9.29 -30.28
C ASN A 281 -13.11 7.86 -30.39
N PRO A 282 -12.76 7.07 -31.43
CA PRO A 282 -13.34 5.73 -31.62
C PRO A 282 -13.08 4.77 -30.46
N GLY A 283 -11.90 4.86 -29.84
CA GLY A 283 -11.52 4.04 -28.69
C GLY A 283 -12.35 4.37 -27.45
N LEU A 284 -12.45 5.65 -27.09
CA LEU A 284 -13.30 6.08 -25.97
C LEU A 284 -14.78 5.81 -26.25
N LYS A 285 -15.24 6.02 -27.49
CA LYS A 285 -16.61 5.66 -27.90
C LYS A 285 -16.90 4.18 -27.66
N LYS A 286 -15.94 3.29 -27.95
CA LYS A 286 -16.06 1.86 -27.67
C LYS A 286 -16.11 1.60 -26.16
N SER A 287 -15.17 2.16 -25.39
CA SER A 287 -15.08 1.97 -23.93
C SER A 287 -16.29 2.54 -23.17
N LEU A 288 -16.94 3.58 -23.70
CA LEU A 288 -18.11 4.24 -23.12
C LEU A 288 -19.44 3.82 -23.75
N SER A 289 -19.42 2.88 -24.70
CA SER A 289 -20.61 2.48 -25.45
C SER A 289 -21.75 1.97 -24.54
N TRP A 290 -21.39 1.27 -23.45
CA TRP A 290 -22.35 0.78 -22.47
C TRP A 290 -23.10 1.92 -21.75
N LEU A 291 -22.43 3.04 -21.46
CA LEU A 291 -23.02 4.22 -20.83
C LEU A 291 -23.74 5.11 -21.86
N ALA A 292 -23.29 5.12 -23.11
CA ALA A 292 -23.90 5.90 -24.18
C ALA A 292 -25.19 5.26 -24.75
N TYR A 293 -25.25 3.92 -24.83
CA TYR A 293 -26.28 3.23 -25.61
C TYR A 293 -27.04 2.13 -24.86
N TRP A 294 -26.41 1.41 -23.93
CA TRP A 294 -27.02 0.21 -23.31
C TRP A 294 -27.78 0.53 -22.02
N LYS A 295 -27.14 1.23 -21.09
CA LYS A 295 -27.76 1.81 -19.91
C LYS A 295 -27.39 3.29 -19.92
N PRO A 296 -28.25 4.18 -20.44
CA PRO A 296 -28.00 5.62 -20.41
C PRO A 296 -28.12 6.13 -18.97
N LEU A 297 -27.16 5.74 -18.14
CA LEU A 297 -26.90 6.29 -16.83
C LEU A 297 -26.20 7.61 -17.05
N LYS A 298 -26.50 8.58 -16.18
CA LYS A 298 -25.71 9.81 -16.16
C LYS A 298 -24.29 9.43 -15.79
N ALA A 299 -23.30 9.96 -16.51
CA ALA A 299 -21.90 9.77 -16.14
C ALA A 299 -21.65 10.19 -14.68
N MET A 300 -22.43 11.14 -14.16
CA MET A 300 -22.46 11.51 -12.74
C MET A 300 -22.69 10.35 -11.78
N ASN A 301 -23.53 9.36 -12.11
CA ASN A 301 -23.74 8.20 -11.24
C ASN A 301 -22.45 7.39 -11.10
N MET A 302 -21.68 7.26 -12.19
CA MET A 302 -20.38 6.59 -12.14
C MET A 302 -19.38 7.41 -11.34
N ALA A 303 -19.38 8.73 -11.53
CA ALA A 303 -18.54 9.61 -10.73
C ALA A 303 -18.81 9.45 -9.23
N GLU A 304 -20.09 9.33 -8.83
CA GLU A 304 -20.51 9.10 -7.45
C GLU A 304 -19.98 7.81 -6.86
N GLU A 305 -20.10 6.69 -7.56
CA GLU A 305 -19.57 5.41 -7.08
C GLU A 305 -18.04 5.47 -6.85
N TRP A 306 -17.31 6.07 -7.79
CA TRP A 306 -15.85 6.18 -7.69
C TRP A 306 -15.39 7.15 -6.60
N PHE A 307 -16.05 8.29 -6.44
CA PHE A 307 -15.78 9.19 -5.32
C PHE A 307 -16.16 8.55 -3.99
N MET A 308 -17.27 7.82 -3.92
CA MET A 308 -17.67 7.10 -2.72
C MET A 308 -16.63 6.04 -2.33
N LEU A 309 -16.08 5.31 -3.30
CA LEU A 309 -15.02 4.33 -3.06
C LEU A 309 -13.77 4.99 -2.44
N ALA A 310 -13.32 6.11 -3.01
CA ALA A 310 -12.18 6.87 -2.49
C ALA A 310 -12.48 7.50 -1.11
N ALA A 311 -13.67 8.07 -0.94
CA ALA A 311 -14.12 8.67 0.31
C ALA A 311 -14.18 7.65 1.46
N LYS A 312 -14.70 6.43 1.21
CA LYS A 312 -14.71 5.34 2.19
C LYS A 312 -13.31 4.94 2.67
N ARG A 313 -12.27 5.24 1.90
CA ARG A 313 -10.86 5.03 2.26
C ARG A 313 -10.16 6.27 2.82
N GLY A 314 -10.92 7.31 3.18
CA GLY A 314 -10.39 8.51 3.81
C GLY A 314 -9.92 9.62 2.85
N HIS A 315 -10.24 9.53 1.55
CA HIS A 315 -9.84 10.53 0.57
C HIS A 315 -10.67 11.82 0.70
N LYS A 316 -10.10 12.85 1.34
CA LYS A 316 -10.81 14.10 1.65
C LYS A 316 -11.26 14.90 0.41
N PRO A 317 -10.50 14.95 -0.71
CA PRO A 317 -11.00 15.56 -1.94
C PRO A 317 -12.29 14.90 -2.44
N SER A 318 -12.36 13.57 -2.42
CA SER A 318 -13.59 12.86 -2.81
C SER A 318 -14.74 13.09 -1.83
N MET A 319 -14.46 13.17 -0.53
CA MET A 319 -15.48 13.54 0.45
C MET A 319 -16.03 14.95 0.20
N LEU A 320 -15.18 15.90 -0.24
CA LEU A 320 -15.61 17.24 -0.58
C LEU A 320 -16.54 17.24 -1.80
N GLU A 321 -16.19 16.53 -2.88
CA GLU A 321 -17.08 16.38 -4.05
C GLU A 321 -18.45 15.83 -3.63
N MET A 322 -18.46 14.80 -2.79
CA MET A 322 -19.69 14.19 -2.27
C MET A 322 -20.48 15.14 -1.37
N ALA A 323 -19.79 15.99 -0.58
CA ALA A 323 -20.41 17.02 0.23
C ALA A 323 -21.06 18.11 -0.65
N ASP A 324 -20.38 18.56 -1.70
CA ASP A 324 -20.87 19.60 -2.61
C ASP A 324 -22.11 19.13 -3.39
N TRP A 325 -22.16 17.86 -3.78
CA TRP A 325 -23.38 17.30 -4.39
C TRP A 325 -24.53 17.14 -3.40
N ALA A 326 -24.25 16.74 -2.16
CA ALA A 326 -25.27 16.67 -1.12
C ALA A 326 -25.85 18.05 -0.83
N GLU A 327 -25.00 19.08 -0.77
CA GLU A 327 -25.43 20.48 -0.63
C GLU A 327 -26.30 20.94 -1.80
N THR A 328 -25.86 20.67 -3.04
CA THR A 328 -26.62 21.01 -4.26
C THR A 328 -27.98 20.31 -4.31
N SER A 329 -28.07 19.09 -3.76
CA SER A 329 -29.29 18.29 -3.71
C SER A 329 -30.19 18.62 -2.51
N GLY A 330 -29.74 19.49 -1.59
CA GLY A 330 -30.43 19.78 -0.33
C GLY A 330 -30.42 18.63 0.68
N ASP A 331 -29.56 17.63 0.51
CA ASP A 331 -29.42 16.50 1.43
C ASP A 331 -28.47 16.89 2.59
N GLU A 332 -29.02 17.64 3.55
CA GLU A 332 -28.26 18.13 4.71
C GLU A 332 -27.63 16.98 5.53
N GLN A 333 -28.29 15.81 5.56
CA GLN A 333 -27.80 14.65 6.30
C GLN A 333 -26.52 14.11 5.68
N LYS A 334 -26.50 13.85 4.36
CA LYS A 334 -25.31 13.40 3.64
C LYS A 334 -24.22 14.46 3.66
N LEU A 335 -24.57 15.73 3.44
CA LEU A 335 -23.63 16.84 3.46
C LEU A 335 -22.78 16.80 4.72
N GLY A 336 -23.43 16.86 5.88
CA GLY A 336 -22.65 16.90 7.10
C GLY A 336 -22.14 15.53 7.57
N LEU A 337 -22.61 14.40 7.04
CA LEU A 337 -21.91 13.12 7.17
C LEU A 337 -20.52 13.19 6.55
N TYR A 338 -20.42 13.67 5.30
CA TYR A 338 -19.12 13.79 4.62
C TYR A 338 -18.23 14.85 5.26
N LEU A 339 -18.78 16.02 5.62
CA LEU A 339 -18.00 17.04 6.32
C LEU A 339 -17.48 16.57 7.68
N ARG A 340 -18.26 15.75 8.43
CA ARG A 340 -17.79 15.15 9.68
C ARG A 340 -16.69 14.11 9.44
N ALA A 341 -16.83 13.26 8.42
CA ALA A 341 -15.78 12.32 8.06
C ALA A 341 -14.48 13.06 7.66
N MET A 342 -14.58 14.21 6.99
CA MET A 342 -13.42 15.04 6.63
C MET A 342 -12.69 15.63 7.83
N ILE A 343 -13.32 15.85 8.98
CA ILE A 343 -12.63 16.39 10.18
C ILE A 343 -12.09 15.28 11.08
N GLU A 344 -12.40 14.02 10.81
CA GLU A 344 -11.81 12.90 11.55
C GLU A 344 -10.30 12.95 11.38
N LYS A 345 -9.61 12.90 12.53
CA LYS A 345 -8.15 12.91 12.56
C LYS A 345 -7.63 11.63 11.92
N PRO A 346 -6.64 11.72 11.03
CA PRO A 346 -6.05 10.54 10.43
C PRO A 346 -5.18 9.81 11.47
N GLY A 347 -5.75 9.00 12.36
CA GLY A 347 -5.00 8.17 13.33
C GLY A 347 -3.72 8.83 13.90
N ASN A 348 -2.58 8.11 13.83
CA ASN A 348 -1.24 8.62 14.18
C ASN A 348 -0.55 9.37 13.01
N GLY A 349 -1.30 9.78 12.00
CA GLY A 349 -0.78 10.37 10.77
C GLY A 349 -0.78 11.89 10.76
N VAL A 350 0.08 12.47 9.93
CA VAL A 350 -0.02 13.88 9.52
C VAL A 350 -1.21 14.04 8.58
N GLU A 351 -2.02 15.07 8.83
CA GLU A 351 -3.12 15.45 7.94
C GLU A 351 -2.59 15.86 6.55
N ARG A 352 -2.98 15.12 5.50
CA ARG A 352 -2.57 15.39 4.11
C ARG A 352 -3.31 16.58 3.51
N TRP A 353 -4.52 16.89 3.98
CA TRP A 353 -5.36 17.97 3.46
C TRP A 353 -5.83 18.94 4.55
N PRO A 354 -4.92 19.63 5.28
CA PRO A 354 -5.30 20.50 6.40
C PRO A 354 -6.24 21.63 5.96
N GLY A 355 -6.06 22.15 4.74
CA GLY A 355 -6.96 23.15 4.16
C GLY A 355 -8.40 22.63 4.00
N LEU A 356 -8.57 21.39 3.53
CA LEU A 356 -9.90 20.79 3.36
C LEU A 356 -10.56 20.49 4.71
N VAL A 357 -9.77 20.12 5.72
CA VAL A 357 -10.25 19.95 7.10
C VAL A 357 -10.77 21.28 7.66
N LEU A 358 -10.02 22.37 7.49
CA LEU A 358 -10.44 23.71 7.91
C LEU A 358 -11.71 24.16 7.18
N GLN A 359 -11.80 23.91 5.88
CA GLN A 359 -13.00 24.18 5.09
C GLN A 359 -14.22 23.40 5.63
N ALA A 360 -14.05 22.10 5.93
CA ALA A 360 -15.12 21.28 6.48
C ALA A 360 -15.58 21.77 7.87
N HIS A 361 -14.65 22.17 8.74
CA HIS A 361 -14.99 22.81 10.02
C HIS A 361 -15.81 24.09 9.85
N ALA A 362 -15.41 24.96 8.91
CA ALA A 362 -16.11 26.21 8.65
C ALA A 362 -17.55 25.98 8.17
N ARG A 363 -17.74 25.01 7.25
CA ARG A 363 -19.06 24.64 6.72
C ARG A 363 -19.96 24.03 7.80
N LEU A 364 -19.46 23.08 8.59
CA LEU A 364 -20.21 22.51 9.72
C LEU A 364 -20.65 23.57 10.74
N LYS A 365 -19.79 24.54 11.02
CA LYS A 365 -20.11 25.66 11.91
C LYS A 365 -21.22 26.54 11.33
N ALA A 366 -21.18 26.84 10.03
CA ALA A 366 -22.20 27.63 9.35
C ALA A 366 -23.59 26.95 9.37
N MET A 367 -23.62 25.61 9.33
CA MET A 367 -24.85 24.82 9.45
C MET A 367 -25.42 24.75 10.88
N GLY A 368 -24.76 25.35 11.87
CA GLY A 368 -25.20 25.31 13.27
C GLY A 368 -25.05 23.91 13.93
N TRP A 369 -24.30 23.01 13.31
CA TRP A 369 -24.13 21.66 13.82
C TRP A 369 -23.16 21.65 15.00
N LYS A 370 -23.66 21.22 16.17
CA LYS A 370 -22.80 21.03 17.34
C LYS A 370 -21.83 19.89 17.07
N MET A 371 -20.55 20.23 17.06
CA MET A 371 -19.46 19.25 17.05
C MET A 371 -19.52 18.46 18.35
N SER A 372 -20.14 17.28 18.33
CA SER A 372 -20.06 16.33 19.44
C SER A 372 -18.60 15.93 19.56
N GLN A 373 -17.88 16.53 20.51
CA GLN A 373 -16.57 16.03 20.91
C GLN A 373 -16.81 14.69 21.59
N LYS A 374 -16.64 13.59 20.84
CA LYS A 374 -16.40 12.30 21.49
C LYS A 374 -15.12 12.44 22.30
N LYS A 375 -15.28 12.37 23.63
CA LYS A 375 -14.21 12.25 24.62
C LYS A 375 -13.43 10.97 24.43
#